data_AF-A0A7G8DMB1-F1
#
_entry.id   AF-A0A7G8DMB1-F1
#
_cell.length_a   1.000
_cell.length_b   1.000
_cell.length_c   1.000
_cell.angle_alpha   90.00
_cell.angle_beta   90.00
_cell.angle_gamma   90.00
#
_symmetry.space_group_name_H-M   'P 1'
#
loop_
_entity.id
_entity.type
_entity.pdbx_description
1 polymer ?
#
loop_
_entity_poly.entity_id
_entity_poly.type
_entity_poly.pdbx_seq_one_letter_code
_entity_poly.pdbx_strand_id
1 'polypeptide(L)'
;MTTSIQPAVIQRRLARQRRHERRRSIPDHILQRNDAVLMHLGLAHLAANRLLRNGSGERDDLVQEGRYGLIRAVECFEASRGHRISSYAMPRITGQIRHYRRDRLQTMRIPWRLSDNKRQCSQ
;
A
#
# COMPACT_ATOMS: atom_id res chain seq x y z
N MET A 1 -7.53 25.34 7.65
CA MET A 1 -7.00 25.85 6.37
C MET A 1 -5.83 24.97 5.93
N THR A 2 -6.08 23.88 5.23
CA THR A 2 -5.03 23.13 4.52
C THR A 2 -5.42 23.10 3.06
N THR A 3 -4.91 24.09 2.33
CA THR A 3 -5.03 24.19 0.88
C THR A 3 -4.44 22.93 0.28
N SER A 4 -5.34 22.07 -0.16
CA SER A 4 -5.08 20.84 -0.89
C SER A 4 -4.49 21.21 -2.25
N ILE A 5 -3.16 21.38 -2.31
CA ILE A 5 -2.45 21.49 -3.58
C ILE A 5 -2.45 20.09 -4.20
N GLN A 6 -3.55 19.75 -4.89
CA GLN A 6 -3.65 18.53 -5.70
C GLN A 6 -3.25 18.87 -7.13
N PRO A 7 -2.24 18.22 -7.71
CA PRO A 7 -1.90 18.45 -9.11
C PRO A 7 -3.02 17.91 -10.01
N ALA A 8 -3.47 18.74 -10.95
CA ALA A 8 -4.51 18.45 -11.96
C ALA A 8 -4.26 17.15 -12.78
N VAL A 9 -3.04 16.62 -12.75
CA VAL A 9 -2.63 15.36 -13.37
C VAL A 9 -3.37 14.14 -12.78
N ILE A 10 -3.59 14.10 -11.47
CA ILE A 10 -4.33 13.01 -10.83
C ILE A 10 -5.80 13.07 -11.28
N GLN A 11 -6.38 14.27 -11.37
CA GLN A 11 -7.77 14.47 -11.78
C GLN A 11 -8.08 14.00 -13.20
N ARG A 12 -7.16 14.17 -14.16
CA ARG A 12 -7.36 13.65 -15.54
C ARG A 12 -7.42 12.12 -15.58
N ARG A 13 -6.59 11.43 -14.78
CA ARG A 13 -6.63 9.95 -14.68
C ARG A 13 -7.92 9.48 -14.02
N LEU A 14 -8.35 10.18 -12.95
CA LEU A 14 -9.61 9.92 -12.25
C LEU A 14 -10.83 10.08 -13.17
N ALA A 15 -10.85 11.06 -14.07
CA ALA A 15 -11.99 11.30 -14.96
C ALA A 15 -12.28 10.11 -15.90
N ARG A 16 -11.24 9.48 -16.45
CA ARG A 16 -11.39 8.27 -17.29
C ARG A 16 -11.87 7.08 -16.47
N GLN A 17 -11.35 6.92 -15.26
CA GLN A 17 -11.67 5.80 -14.38
C GLN A 17 -13.11 5.87 -13.85
N ARG A 18 -13.56 7.06 -13.44
CA ARG A 18 -14.94 7.30 -13.00
C ARG A 18 -15.98 6.95 -14.06
N ARG A 19 -15.67 7.13 -15.36
CA ARG A 19 -16.57 6.70 -16.44
C ARG A 19 -16.72 5.17 -16.48
N HIS A 20 -15.64 4.42 -16.28
CA HIS A 20 -15.70 2.95 -16.21
C HIS A 20 -16.39 2.46 -14.94
N GLU A 21 -16.13 3.09 -13.80
CA GLU A 21 -16.73 2.73 -12.52
C GLU A 21 -18.24 3.02 -12.49
N ARG A 22 -18.68 4.13 -13.08
CA ARG A 22 -20.12 4.44 -13.25
C ARG A 22 -20.83 3.43 -14.15
N ARG A 23 -20.18 2.98 -15.22
CA ARG A 23 -20.73 1.92 -16.09
C ARG A 23 -20.90 0.58 -15.36
N ARG A 24 -20.12 0.32 -14.32
CA ARG A 24 -20.17 -0.92 -13.52
C ARG A 24 -21.16 -0.86 -12.36
N SER A 25 -21.94 0.23 -12.21
CA SER A 25 -22.91 0.40 -11.12
C SER A 25 -22.29 0.09 -9.73
N ILE A 26 -21.08 0.59 -9.50
CA ILE A 26 -20.33 0.35 -8.27
C ILE A 26 -20.94 1.18 -7.12
N PRO A 27 -21.11 0.62 -5.91
CA PRO A 27 -21.58 1.36 -4.73
C PRO A 27 -20.72 2.58 -4.38
N ASP A 28 -21.35 3.65 -3.88
CA ASP A 28 -20.67 4.92 -3.58
C ASP A 28 -19.54 4.80 -2.56
N HIS A 29 -19.68 3.94 -1.55
CA HIS A 29 -18.62 3.73 -0.55
C HIS A 29 -17.33 3.15 -1.17
N ILE A 30 -17.45 2.32 -2.20
CA ILE A 30 -16.30 1.78 -2.94
C ILE A 30 -15.66 2.87 -3.79
N LEU A 31 -16.46 3.76 -4.40
CA LEU A 31 -15.95 4.90 -5.16
C LEU A 31 -15.13 5.84 -4.26
N GLN A 32 -15.67 6.18 -3.07
CA GLN A 32 -14.99 7.01 -2.09
C GLN A 32 -13.67 6.37 -1.62
N ARG A 33 -13.67 5.06 -1.35
CA ARG A 33 -12.45 4.31 -1.04
C ARG A 33 -11.44 4.37 -2.19
N ASN A 34 -11.87 4.12 -3.43
CA ASN A 34 -10.99 4.13 -4.61
C ASN A 34 -10.35 5.50 -4.80
N ASP A 35 -11.13 6.58 -4.69
CA ASP A 35 -10.61 7.94 -4.74
C ASP A 35 -9.53 8.19 -3.67
N ALA A 36 -9.80 7.79 -2.43
CA ALA A 36 -8.85 7.91 -1.33
C ALA A 36 -7.55 7.10 -1.56
N VAL A 37 -7.66 5.88 -2.08
CA VAL A 37 -6.48 5.07 -2.45
C VAL A 37 -5.68 5.74 -3.56
N LEU A 38 -6.35 6.24 -4.61
CA LEU A 38 -5.70 6.86 -5.76
C LEU A 38 -4.94 8.14 -5.38
N MET A 39 -5.46 8.94 -4.44
CA MET A 39 -4.76 10.11 -3.89
C MET A 39 -3.47 9.76 -3.14
N HIS A 40 -3.30 8.52 -2.68
CA HIS A 40 -2.20 8.11 -1.82
C HIS A 40 -1.30 7.03 -2.43
N LEU A 41 -1.45 6.71 -3.72
CA LEU A 41 -0.61 5.73 -4.43
C LEU A 41 0.90 6.03 -4.34
N GLY A 42 1.29 7.29 -4.16
CA GLY A 42 2.69 7.68 -3.97
C GLY A 42 3.33 7.02 -2.74
N LEU A 43 2.55 6.78 -1.67
CA LEU A 43 3.04 6.15 -0.44
C LEU A 43 3.49 4.71 -0.67
N ALA A 44 2.75 3.96 -1.48
CA ALA A 44 3.11 2.59 -1.85
C ALA A 44 4.45 2.54 -2.60
N HIS A 45 4.65 3.45 -3.56
CA HIS A 45 5.92 3.53 -4.30
C HIS A 45 7.08 3.94 -3.39
N LEU A 46 6.87 4.91 -2.49
CA LEU A 46 7.88 5.33 -1.53
C LEU A 46 8.33 4.18 -0.61
N ALA A 47 7.36 3.43 -0.06
CA ALA A 47 7.65 2.30 0.82
C ALA A 47 8.37 1.16 0.07
N ALA A 48 7.90 0.82 -1.14
CA ALA A 48 8.52 -0.20 -1.98
C ALA A 48 9.97 0.15 -2.34
N ASN A 49 10.23 1.38 -2.81
CA ASN A 49 11.58 1.84 -3.13
C ASN A 49 12.50 1.81 -1.91
N ARG A 50 12.00 2.20 -0.72
CA ARG A 50 12.79 2.15 0.52
C ARG A 50 13.19 0.72 0.90
N LEU A 51 12.28 -0.24 0.75
CA LEU A 51 12.52 -1.64 1.09
C LEU A 51 13.38 -2.36 0.05
N LEU A 52 13.28 -1.97 -1.22
CA LEU A 52 14.11 -2.49 -2.31
C LEU A 52 15.60 -2.15 -2.08
N ARG A 53 15.91 -0.95 -1.59
CA ARG A 53 17.30 -0.57 -1.24
C ARG A 53 17.92 -1.46 -0.16
N ASN A 54 17.10 -2.11 0.66
CA ASN A 54 17.53 -2.86 1.84
C ASN A 54 17.30 -4.38 1.67
N GLY A 55 17.13 -4.88 0.44
CA GLY A 55 16.98 -6.31 0.24
C GLY A 55 16.56 -6.78 -1.16
N SER A 56 16.31 -8.08 -1.26
CA SER A 56 15.87 -8.74 -2.49
C SER A 56 14.37 -8.62 -2.75
N GLY A 57 14.00 -8.66 -4.03
CA GLY A 57 12.63 -8.68 -4.54
C GLY A 57 12.50 -7.92 -5.86
N GLU A 58 11.52 -8.29 -6.67
CA GLU A 58 11.18 -7.53 -7.88
C GLU A 58 10.44 -6.25 -7.50
N ARG A 59 10.87 -5.11 -8.06
CA ARG A 59 10.30 -3.80 -7.72
C ARG A 59 8.78 -3.77 -7.92
N ASP A 60 8.30 -4.33 -9.01
CA ASP A 60 6.90 -4.25 -9.38
C ASP A 60 6.01 -5.08 -8.44
N ASP A 61 6.49 -6.23 -7.97
CA ASP A 61 5.85 -7.01 -6.92
C ASP A 61 5.74 -6.23 -5.60
N LEU A 62 6.85 -5.61 -5.16
CA LEU A 62 6.85 -4.83 -3.93
C LEU A 62 5.89 -3.63 -4.02
N VAL A 63 5.81 -3.00 -5.19
CA VAL A 63 4.84 -1.92 -5.44
C VAL A 63 3.41 -2.44 -5.40
N GLN A 64 3.14 -3.61 -5.99
CA GLN A 64 1.81 -4.23 -5.95
C GLN A 64 1.38 -4.57 -4.53
N GLU A 65 2.25 -5.24 -3.77
CA GLU A 65 2.01 -5.55 -2.36
C GLU A 65 1.85 -4.29 -1.52
N GLY A 66 2.62 -3.24 -1.83
CA GLY A 66 2.47 -1.94 -1.21
C GLY A 66 1.10 -1.30 -1.49
N ARG A 67 0.60 -1.40 -2.74
CA ARG A 67 -0.74 -0.93 -3.12
C ARG A 67 -1.83 -1.74 -2.41
N TYR A 68 -1.68 -3.05 -2.30
CA TYR A 68 -2.60 -3.90 -1.55
C TYR A 68 -2.64 -3.52 -0.06
N GLY A 69 -1.48 -3.28 0.54
CA GLY A 69 -1.39 -2.76 1.92
C GLY A 69 -2.06 -1.40 2.10
N LEU A 70 -1.96 -0.52 1.11
CA LEU A 70 -2.63 0.79 1.12
C LEU A 70 -4.16 0.66 1.05
N ILE A 71 -4.69 -0.22 0.20
CA ILE A 71 -6.14 -0.45 0.10
C ILE A 71 -6.69 -0.87 1.46
N ARG A 72 -6.07 -1.87 2.10
CA ARG A 72 -6.45 -2.35 3.44
C ARG A 72 -6.22 -1.33 4.56
N ALA A 73 -5.35 -0.35 4.35
CA ALA A 73 -5.17 0.74 5.29
C ALA A 73 -6.30 1.77 5.14
N VAL A 74 -6.66 2.13 3.91
CA VAL A 74 -7.76 3.08 3.66
C VAL A 74 -9.11 2.51 4.12
N GLU A 75 -9.36 1.22 3.94
CA GLU A 75 -10.60 0.57 4.39
C GLU A 75 -10.78 0.58 5.91
N CYS A 76 -9.70 0.54 6.68
CA CYS A 76 -9.75 0.53 8.15
C CYS A 76 -9.44 1.91 8.76
N PHE A 77 -9.28 2.96 7.95
CA PHE A 77 -8.87 4.27 8.44
C PHE A 77 -10.06 5.06 8.97
N GLU A 78 -9.97 5.48 10.23
CA GLU A 78 -10.96 6.34 10.88
C GLU A 78 -10.40 7.75 11.09
N ALA A 79 -10.96 8.73 10.39
CA ALA A 79 -10.55 10.13 10.51
C ALA A 79 -10.86 10.75 11.89
N SER A 80 -11.83 10.20 12.62
CA SER A 80 -12.21 10.64 13.97
C SER A 80 -11.09 10.52 15.00
N ARG A 81 -10.09 9.66 14.76
CA ARG A 81 -8.94 9.46 15.66
C ARG A 81 -7.87 10.55 15.53
N GLY A 82 -8.03 11.53 14.64
CA GLY A 82 -7.15 12.69 14.52
C GLY A 82 -5.79 12.44 13.84
N HIS A 83 -5.56 11.26 13.26
CA HIS A 83 -4.33 10.94 12.53
C HIS A 83 -4.43 11.28 11.05
N ARG A 84 -3.30 11.62 10.43
CA ARG A 84 -3.21 11.74 8.97
C ARG A 84 -3.16 10.34 8.34
N ILE A 85 -3.82 10.17 7.19
CA ILE A 85 -3.84 8.88 6.44
C ILE A 85 -2.42 8.39 6.17
N SER A 86 -1.48 9.29 5.82
CA SER A 86 -0.08 8.93 5.58
C SER A 86 0.57 8.24 6.78
N SER A 87 0.36 8.77 7.99
CA SER A 87 0.96 8.23 9.21
C SER A 87 0.40 6.86 9.55
N TYR A 88 -0.89 6.63 9.29
CA TYR A 88 -1.54 5.34 9.51
C TYR A 88 -1.17 4.30 8.44
N ALA A 89 -1.14 4.71 7.17
CA ALA A 89 -0.94 3.81 6.04
C ALA A 89 0.52 3.31 5.94
N MET A 90 1.51 4.15 6.21
CA MET A 90 2.93 3.79 6.07
C MET A 90 3.35 2.50 6.83
N PRO A 91 3.04 2.31 8.13
CA PRO A 91 3.38 1.07 8.82
C PRO A 91 2.63 -0.14 8.27
N ARG A 92 1.37 0.03 7.83
CA ARG A 92 0.56 -1.04 7.22
C ARG A 92 1.15 -1.50 5.88
N ILE A 93 1.53 -0.55 5.01
CA ILE A 93 2.18 -0.80 3.72
C ILE A 93 3.52 -1.51 3.94
N THR A 94 4.36 -0.97 4.83
CA THR A 94 5.68 -1.54 5.13
C THR A 94 5.57 -2.96 5.70
N GLY A 95 4.59 -3.20 6.58
CA GLY A 95 4.27 -4.51 7.12
C GLY A 95 3.87 -5.48 6.01
N GLN A 96 2.96 -5.07 5.11
CA GLN A 96 2.52 -5.91 4.00
C GLN A 96 3.68 -6.38 3.12
N ILE A 97 4.54 -5.45 2.72
CA ILE A 97 5.69 -5.77 1.89
C ILE A 97 6.66 -6.70 2.64
N ARG A 98 6.87 -6.49 3.95
CA ARG A 98 7.72 -7.37 4.76
C ARG A 98 7.15 -8.79 4.87
N HIS A 99 5.83 -8.93 5.04
CA HIS A 99 5.16 -10.23 5.03
C HIS A 99 5.34 -10.93 3.67
N TYR A 100 5.12 -10.22 2.56
CA TYR A 100 5.36 -10.76 1.21
C TYR A 100 6.78 -11.32 1.07
N ARG A 101 7.79 -10.53 1.45
CA ARG A 101 9.20 -10.96 1.36
C ARG A 101 9.49 -12.21 2.18
N ARG A 102 8.90 -12.31 3.38
CA ARG A 102 9.09 -13.47 4.26
C ARG A 102 8.50 -14.74 3.67
N ASP A 103 7.32 -14.63 3.05
CA ASP A 103 6.50 -15.79 2.69
C ASP A 103 6.66 -16.25 1.23
N ARG A 104 7.08 -15.36 0.32
CA ARG A 104 7.09 -15.62 -1.13
C ARG A 104 8.43 -15.46 -1.85
N LEU A 105 9.40 -14.72 -1.30
CA LEU A 105 10.72 -14.59 -1.93
C LEU A 105 11.71 -15.72 -1.57
N GLN A 106 11.33 -16.62 -0.66
CA GLN A 106 12.15 -17.78 -0.35
C GLN A 106 11.92 -18.88 -1.39
N THR A 107 13.00 -19.47 -1.90
CA THR A 107 12.95 -20.59 -2.87
C THR A 107 12.14 -21.78 -2.34
N MET A 108 12.17 -22.01 -1.03
CA MET A 108 11.28 -22.94 -0.35
C MET A 108 10.56 -22.21 0.77
N ARG A 109 9.24 -22.43 0.90
CA ARG A 109 8.41 -21.82 1.93
C ARG A 109 8.77 -22.38 3.30
N ILE A 110 9.45 -21.59 4.12
CA ILE A 110 9.78 -21.97 5.50
C ILE A 110 8.72 -21.36 6.44
N PRO A 111 8.06 -22.15 7.30
CA PRO A 111 7.13 -21.62 8.28
C PRO A 111 7.85 -20.61 9.21
N TRP A 112 7.14 -19.52 9.51
CA TRP A 112 7.73 -18.33 10.13
C TRP A 112 8.51 -18.63 11.41
N ARG A 113 7.98 -19.54 12.25
CA ARG A 113 8.55 -19.93 13.55
C ARG A 113 9.99 -20.45 13.42
N LEU A 114 10.33 -21.15 12.34
CA LEU A 114 11.69 -21.64 12.11
C LEU A 114 12.64 -20.55 11.56
N SER A 115 12.10 -19.56 10.85
CA SER A 115 12.93 -18.52 10.23
C SER A 115 13.51 -17.51 11.21
N ASP A 116 12.89 -17.29 12.38
CA ASP A 116 13.41 -16.36 13.39
C ASP A 116 14.68 -16.90 14.09
N ASN A 117 14.77 -18.20 14.31
CA ASN A 117 15.94 -18.83 14.95
C ASN A 117 17.23 -18.65 14.12
N LYS A 118 17.13 -18.55 12.79
CA LYS A 118 18.31 -18.32 11.93
C LYS A 118 18.96 -16.95 12.15
N ARG A 119 18.20 -15.93 12.58
CA ARG A 119 18.75 -14.59 12.81
C ARG A 119 19.53 -14.48 14.13
N GLN A 120 19.23 -15.35 15.09
CA GLN A 120 19.90 -15.38 16.40
C GLN A 120 21.24 -16.12 16.36
N CYS A 121 21.42 -17.05 15.41
CA CYS A 121 22.63 -17.87 15.30
C CYS A 121 23.75 -17.22 14.47
N SER A 122 23.52 -16.03 13.89
CA SER A 122 24.53 -15.24 13.16
C SER A 122 24.99 -13.99 13.93
N GLN A 123 24.81 -13.97 15.26
CA GLN A 123 25.39 -12.98 16.16
C GLN A 123 26.33 -13.64 17.16
#